data_AF-A0A416KWF1-F1
#
_entry.id   AF-A0A416KWF1-F1
#
_cell.length_a   1.000
_cell.length_b   1.000
_cell.length_c   1.000
_cell.angle_alpha   90.00
_cell.angle_beta   90.00
_cell.angle_gamma   90.00
#
_symmetry.space_group_name_H-M   'P 1'
#
loop_
_entity.id
_entity.type
_entity.pdbx_description
1 polymer ?
#
loop_
_entity_poly.entity_id
_entity_poly.type
_entity_poly.pdbx_seq_one_letter_code
_entity_poly.pdbx_strand_id
1 'polypeptide(L)'
;MKQYMKRVLLVLSMVVSLFALSACSNKNAAEAETMDPQTASYISQISENLLQTIAEMDEATAEESETGLLKQGEDGLASGLTSWIGVMKDTGAFVSVLSSDTELGEDDQYVCVIQAQFEKRNVEFKAFYTMDPQSQNLNPVSLTFSPEYTVGENMAKAGMNTLLGMGTVFLVLIFISILISCFKFISVFENKMKAKNAAPAPAAAPVAAPAAEEEELVDDLELVAVITAAIAASTNSSTDSLVVRSIKRAPGAKWKRA
;
A
#
# COMPACT_ATOMS: atom_id res chain seq x y z
N MET A 1 25.99 -10.75 -37.40
CA MET A 1 25.33 -9.44 -37.68
C MET A 1 23.80 -9.49 -37.61
N LYS A 2 23.11 -10.38 -38.36
CA LYS A 2 21.63 -10.41 -38.42
C LYS A 2 20.91 -10.63 -37.07
N GLN A 3 21.48 -11.44 -36.17
CA GLN A 3 20.94 -11.70 -34.83
C GLN A 3 21.18 -10.52 -33.86
N TYR A 4 22.34 -9.86 -33.95
CA TYR A 4 22.63 -8.66 -33.15
C TYR A 4 21.76 -7.48 -33.56
N MET A 5 21.50 -7.31 -34.86
CA MET A 5 20.63 -6.26 -35.36
C MET A 5 19.18 -6.42 -34.90
N LYS A 6 18.68 -7.67 -34.78
CA LYS A 6 17.36 -7.96 -34.21
C LYS A 6 17.27 -7.64 -32.70
N ARG A 7 18.33 -7.92 -31.95
CA ARG A 7 18.39 -7.61 -30.50
C ARG A 7 18.48 -6.10 -30.25
N VAL A 8 19.28 -5.39 -31.04
CA VAL A 8 19.38 -3.92 -30.97
C VAL A 8 18.05 -3.27 -31.36
N LEU A 9 17.36 -3.78 -32.38
CA LEU A 9 16.06 -3.26 -32.80
C LEU A 9 14.95 -3.50 -31.75
N LEU A 10 14.99 -4.63 -31.02
CA LEU A 10 14.07 -4.91 -29.91
C LEU A 10 14.32 -4.01 -28.69
N VAL A 11 15.59 -3.74 -28.36
CA VAL A 11 15.93 -2.82 -27.26
C VAL A 11 15.52 -1.38 -27.65
N LEU A 12 15.73 -0.98 -28.90
CA LEU A 12 15.29 0.31 -29.40
C LEU A 12 13.76 0.45 -29.35
N SER A 13 13.00 -0.58 -29.76
CA SER A 13 11.54 -0.54 -29.68
C SER A 13 11.04 -0.46 -28.24
N MET A 14 11.70 -1.17 -27.31
CA MET A 14 11.36 -1.12 -25.89
C MET A 14 11.61 0.27 -25.28
N VAL A 15 12.73 0.90 -25.63
CA VAL A 15 13.06 2.28 -25.21
C VAL A 15 12.08 3.29 -25.82
N VAL A 16 11.71 3.15 -27.10
CA VAL A 16 10.71 4.00 -27.74
C VAL A 16 9.34 3.83 -27.09
N SER A 17 8.94 2.61 -26.71
CA SER A 17 7.69 2.41 -25.96
C SER A 17 7.72 3.02 -24.55
N LEU A 18 8.88 3.02 -23.87
CA LEU A 18 9.08 3.70 -22.59
C LEU A 18 8.98 5.23 -22.72
N PHE A 19 9.46 5.82 -23.82
CA PHE A 19 9.30 7.25 -24.10
C PHE A 19 7.89 7.61 -24.62
N ALA A 20 7.22 6.72 -25.35
CA ALA A 20 5.86 6.93 -25.83
C ALA A 20 4.81 6.87 -24.71
N LEU A 21 5.08 6.13 -23.62
CA LEU A 21 4.26 6.15 -22.41
C LEU A 21 4.27 7.53 -21.73
N SER A 22 5.37 8.28 -21.83
CA SER A 22 5.45 9.66 -21.31
C SER A 22 4.75 10.70 -22.20
N ALA A 23 4.27 10.30 -23.40
CA ALA A 23 3.64 11.18 -24.37
C ALA A 23 2.12 10.94 -24.54
N CYS A 24 1.52 10.03 -23.75
CA CYS A 24 0.08 9.81 -23.72
C CYS A 24 -0.64 10.60 -22.59
N SER A 25 -0.09 11.75 -22.18
CA SER A 25 -0.79 12.71 -21.30
C SER A 25 -1.20 13.97 -22.05
N ASN A 26 -1.65 13.83 -23.31
CA ASN A 26 -2.23 14.97 -24.03
C ASN A 26 -3.37 14.55 -24.98
N LYS A 27 -4.32 13.78 -24.45
CA LYS A 27 -5.63 13.58 -25.07
C LYS A 27 -6.68 14.30 -24.24
N ASN A 28 -6.70 15.62 -24.36
CA ASN A 28 -7.88 16.47 -24.31
C ASN A 28 -7.46 17.90 -24.68
N ALA A 29 -7.11 18.09 -25.96
CA ALA A 29 -7.24 19.40 -26.61
C ALA A 29 -8.63 19.50 -27.27
N ALA A 30 -9.65 18.99 -26.58
CA ALA A 30 -11.01 19.42 -26.79
C ALA A 30 -11.09 20.81 -26.15
N GLU A 31 -11.65 21.76 -26.89
CA GLU A 31 -11.90 23.15 -26.50
C GLU A 31 -11.97 23.30 -24.97
N ALA A 32 -10.89 23.81 -24.37
CA ALA A 32 -10.94 24.18 -22.97
C ALA A 32 -12.11 25.16 -22.87
N GLU A 33 -13.13 24.82 -22.09
CA GLU A 33 -14.03 25.83 -21.56
C GLU A 33 -13.13 26.79 -20.79
N THR A 34 -12.65 27.83 -21.48
CA THR A 34 -11.80 28.82 -20.86
C THR A 34 -12.67 29.47 -19.82
N MET A 35 -12.36 29.21 -18.55
CA MET A 35 -12.98 29.88 -17.42
C MET A 35 -13.11 31.37 -17.72
N ASP A 36 -14.27 31.94 -17.39
CA ASP A 36 -14.48 33.37 -17.48
C ASP A 36 -13.38 34.10 -16.67
N PRO A 37 -12.57 34.97 -17.30
CA PRO A 37 -11.43 35.61 -16.64
C PRO A 37 -11.83 36.44 -15.41
N GLN A 38 -13.05 36.97 -15.38
CA GLN A 38 -13.56 37.72 -14.24
C GLN A 38 -13.85 36.79 -13.06
N THR A 39 -14.43 35.62 -13.31
CA THR A 39 -14.64 34.57 -12.31
C THR A 39 -13.30 34.07 -11.77
N ALA A 40 -12.33 33.76 -12.63
CA ALA A 40 -11.00 33.33 -12.21
C ALA A 40 -10.31 34.38 -11.32
N SER A 41 -10.36 35.67 -11.72
CA SER A 41 -9.77 36.76 -10.93
C SER A 41 -10.49 36.95 -9.59
N TYR A 42 -11.81 36.80 -9.54
CA TYR A 42 -12.58 36.86 -8.30
C TYR A 42 -12.16 35.75 -7.33
N ILE A 43 -12.06 34.51 -7.82
CA ILE A 43 -11.65 33.35 -7.04
C ILE A 43 -10.21 33.53 -6.52
N SER A 44 -9.29 34.01 -7.36
CA SER A 44 -7.92 34.29 -6.93
C SER A 44 -7.89 35.32 -5.79
N GLN A 45 -8.65 36.43 -5.89
CA GLN A 45 -8.67 37.47 -4.86
C GLN A 45 -9.21 36.97 -3.52
N ILE A 46 -10.32 36.23 -3.52
CA ILE A 46 -10.86 35.67 -2.26
C ILE A 46 -9.92 34.63 -1.67
N SER A 47 -9.21 33.86 -2.51
CA SER A 47 -8.25 32.85 -2.08
C SER A 47 -7.01 33.48 -1.47
N GLU A 48 -6.52 34.59 -2.04
CA GLU A 48 -5.39 35.35 -1.48
C GLU A 48 -5.75 35.96 -0.13
N ASN A 49 -6.97 36.50 0.02
CA ASN A 49 -7.45 37.02 1.30
C ASN A 49 -7.60 35.92 2.35
N LEU A 50 -8.12 34.75 1.95
CA LEU A 50 -8.23 33.59 2.81
C LEU A 50 -6.85 33.09 3.27
N LEU A 51 -5.89 32.99 2.34
CA LEU A 51 -4.51 32.64 2.64
C LEU A 51 -3.91 33.60 3.69
N GLN A 52 -4.04 34.91 3.49
CA GLN A 52 -3.52 35.90 4.42
C GLN A 52 -4.17 35.78 5.80
N THR A 53 -5.49 35.60 5.84
CA THR A 53 -6.24 35.41 7.09
C THR A 53 -5.71 34.20 7.86
N ILE A 54 -5.52 33.06 7.18
CA ILE A 54 -5.01 31.84 7.82
C ILE A 54 -3.54 32.01 8.24
N ALA A 55 -2.73 32.64 7.39
CA ALA A 55 -1.30 32.81 7.64
C ALA A 55 -1.00 33.76 8.82
N GLU A 56 -1.92 34.66 9.14
CA GLU A 56 -1.84 35.55 10.30
C GLU A 56 -2.26 34.88 11.62
N MET A 57 -2.92 33.73 11.57
CA MET A 57 -3.36 33.01 12.77
C MET A 57 -2.16 32.46 13.54
N ASP A 58 -2.17 32.67 14.86
CA ASP A 58 -1.30 31.91 15.75
C ASP A 58 -1.79 30.46 15.89
N GLU A 59 -0.92 29.60 16.41
CA GLU A 59 -1.17 28.16 16.54
C GLU A 59 -2.41 27.86 17.38
N ALA A 60 -2.64 28.59 18.48
CA ALA A 60 -3.78 28.37 19.36
C ALA A 60 -5.11 28.76 18.67
N THR A 61 -5.11 29.87 17.94
CA THR A 61 -6.27 30.35 17.19
C THR A 61 -6.59 29.42 16.02
N ALA A 62 -5.57 28.87 15.36
CA ALA A 62 -5.72 27.89 14.30
C ALA A 62 -6.33 26.58 14.83
N GLU A 63 -5.84 26.06 15.96
CA GLU A 63 -6.39 24.86 16.62
C GLU A 63 -7.85 25.05 17.10
N GLU A 64 -8.17 26.23 17.66
CA GLU A 64 -9.54 26.55 18.05
C GLU A 64 -10.48 26.60 16.83
N SER A 65 -10.03 27.24 15.76
CA SER A 65 -10.79 27.35 14.51
C SER A 65 -10.98 25.98 13.83
N GLU A 66 -9.96 25.13 13.81
CA GLU A 66 -10.04 23.74 13.34
C GLU A 66 -11.12 22.98 14.12
N THR A 67 -11.07 23.06 15.46
CA THR A 67 -12.07 22.42 16.33
C THR A 67 -13.48 22.97 16.06
N GLY A 68 -13.60 24.27 15.77
CA GLY A 68 -14.84 24.93 15.41
C GLY A 68 -15.43 24.42 14.08
N LEU A 69 -14.59 24.21 13.08
CA LEU A 69 -14.97 23.68 11.76
C LEU A 69 -15.41 22.22 11.85
N LEU A 70 -14.67 21.38 12.60
CA LEU A 70 -15.05 19.98 12.83
C LEU A 70 -16.43 19.86 13.50
N LYS A 71 -16.75 20.76 14.45
CA LYS A 71 -18.09 20.79 15.08
C LYS A 71 -19.21 21.20 14.13
N GLN A 72 -18.88 21.97 13.09
CA GLN A 72 -19.83 22.41 12.06
C GLN A 72 -19.98 21.38 10.93
N GLY A 73 -19.15 20.33 10.90
CA GLY A 73 -19.13 19.33 9.83
C GLY A 73 -18.32 19.77 8.61
N GLU A 74 -17.51 20.82 8.73
CA GLU A 74 -16.67 21.37 7.67
C GLU A 74 -15.30 20.68 7.63
N ASP A 75 -15.31 19.36 7.45
CA ASP A 75 -14.10 18.50 7.56
C ASP A 75 -12.99 18.90 6.58
N GLY A 76 -13.37 19.31 5.36
CA GLY A 76 -12.39 19.70 4.35
C GLY A 76 -11.67 21.01 4.69
N LEU A 77 -12.37 21.99 5.28
CA LEU A 77 -11.75 23.22 5.77
C LEU A 77 -10.90 22.98 7.03
N ALA A 78 -11.40 22.12 7.94
CA ALA A 78 -10.64 21.70 9.11
C ALA A 78 -9.32 21.06 8.70
N SER A 79 -9.33 20.15 7.70
CA SER A 79 -8.11 19.52 7.17
C SER A 79 -7.12 20.53 6.58
N GLY A 80 -7.64 21.64 6.04
CA GLY A 80 -6.84 22.76 5.57
C GLY A 80 -6.11 23.48 6.68
N LEU A 81 -6.78 23.73 7.82
CA LEU A 81 -6.13 24.27 9.02
C LEU A 81 -5.15 23.27 9.63
N THR A 82 -5.48 21.97 9.69
CA THR A 82 -4.54 20.93 10.12
C THR A 82 -3.26 20.97 9.28
N SER A 83 -3.40 21.11 7.96
CA SER A 83 -2.27 21.25 7.04
C SER A 83 -1.45 22.50 7.33
N TRP A 84 -2.09 23.63 7.63
CA TRP A 84 -1.39 24.87 7.99
C TRP A 84 -0.64 24.74 9.33
N ILE A 85 -1.32 24.26 10.38
CA ILE A 85 -0.73 24.04 11.72
C ILE A 85 0.52 23.16 11.62
N GLY A 86 0.45 22.11 10.81
CA GLY A 86 1.57 21.19 10.59
C GLY A 86 2.80 21.83 9.96
N VAL A 87 2.66 22.95 9.25
CA VAL A 87 3.75 23.58 8.48
C VAL A 87 4.12 25.00 8.95
N MET A 88 3.24 25.69 9.69
CA MET A 88 3.41 27.11 10.04
C MET A 88 4.74 27.42 10.76
N LYS A 89 5.20 26.49 11.61
CA LYS A 89 6.49 26.61 12.33
C LYS A 89 7.69 26.52 11.38
N ASP A 90 7.57 25.74 10.31
CA ASP A 90 8.62 25.46 9.34
C ASP A 90 8.65 26.50 8.20
N THR A 91 7.56 27.25 8.00
CA THR A 91 7.39 28.25 6.94
C THR A 91 7.74 29.67 7.39
N GLY A 92 7.44 30.04 8.64
CA GLY A 92 7.64 31.41 9.15
C GLY A 92 6.50 32.35 8.75
N ALA A 93 6.72 33.67 8.87
CA ALA A 93 5.67 34.66 8.56
C ALA A 93 5.42 34.79 7.05
N PHE A 94 4.20 35.16 6.69
CA PHE A 94 3.82 35.48 5.32
C PHE A 94 4.51 36.77 4.84
N VAL A 95 4.98 36.78 3.59
CA VAL A 95 5.69 37.93 3.00
C VAL A 95 4.93 38.50 1.81
N SER A 96 4.66 37.68 0.78
CA SER A 96 3.96 38.14 -0.42
C SER A 96 3.36 36.99 -1.23
N VAL A 97 2.41 37.31 -2.10
CA VAL A 97 1.94 36.41 -3.17
C VAL A 97 2.86 36.55 -4.38
N LEU A 98 3.35 35.43 -4.92
CA LEU A 98 4.19 35.38 -6.12
C LEU A 98 3.35 35.20 -7.39
N SER A 99 2.39 34.29 -7.34
CA SER A 99 1.42 34.07 -8.41
C SER A 99 0.12 33.48 -7.85
N SER A 100 -0.97 33.70 -8.57
CA SER A 100 -2.27 33.10 -8.30
C SER A 100 -2.95 32.71 -9.61
N ASP A 101 -3.26 31.44 -9.74
CA ASP A 101 -3.83 30.86 -10.95
C ASP A 101 -5.05 30.04 -10.57
N THR A 102 -6.19 30.32 -11.21
CA THR A 102 -7.43 29.59 -10.97
C THR A 102 -7.77 28.76 -12.19
N GLU A 103 -8.03 27.48 -11.97
CA GLU A 103 -8.38 26.50 -13.00
C GLU A 103 -9.68 25.79 -12.63
N LEU A 104 -10.39 25.30 -13.65
CA LEU A 104 -11.51 24.38 -13.46
C LEU A 104 -10.94 22.96 -13.44
N GLY A 105 -11.05 22.29 -12.29
CA GLY A 105 -10.62 20.92 -12.10
C GLY A 105 -11.58 19.89 -12.72
N GLU A 106 -11.20 18.63 -12.64
CA GLU A 106 -12.10 17.51 -12.93
C GLU A 106 -13.26 17.56 -11.90
N ASP A 107 -14.52 17.50 -12.36
CA ASP A 107 -15.76 17.58 -11.56
C ASP A 107 -16.36 18.98 -11.26
N ASP A 108 -16.16 19.97 -12.15
CA ASP A 108 -16.72 21.35 -12.00
C ASP A 108 -16.26 22.08 -10.72
N GLN A 109 -15.16 21.61 -10.11
CA GLN A 109 -14.56 22.22 -8.94
C GLN A 109 -13.55 23.29 -9.37
N TYR A 110 -13.67 24.49 -8.82
CA TYR A 110 -12.66 25.53 -9.02
C TYR A 110 -11.48 25.30 -8.10
N VAL A 111 -10.27 25.33 -8.65
CA VAL A 111 -9.03 25.18 -7.90
C VAL A 111 -8.20 26.44 -8.09
N CYS A 112 -7.99 27.17 -7.00
CA CYS A 112 -7.05 28.28 -6.98
C CYS A 112 -5.72 27.80 -6.41
N VAL A 113 -4.65 27.96 -7.19
CA VAL A 113 -3.27 27.66 -6.81
C VAL A 113 -2.54 28.99 -6.61
N ILE A 114 -2.11 29.24 -5.38
CA ILE A 114 -1.36 30.43 -5.00
C ILE A 114 0.04 30.01 -4.61
N GLN A 115 1.04 30.55 -5.30
CA GLN A 115 2.42 30.46 -4.86
C GLN A 115 2.73 31.65 -3.95
N ALA A 116 3.01 31.37 -2.69
CA ALA A 116 3.25 32.39 -1.68
C ALA A 116 4.66 32.30 -1.12
N GLN A 117 5.27 33.46 -0.91
CA GLN A 117 6.55 33.59 -0.25
C GLN A 117 6.32 33.75 1.26
N PHE A 118 6.95 32.86 2.03
CA PHE A 118 7.10 32.99 3.47
C PHE A 118 8.58 33.19 3.83
N GLU A 119 8.85 33.62 5.05
CA GLU A 119 10.21 33.95 5.51
C GLU A 119 11.24 32.83 5.31
N LYS A 120 10.84 31.56 5.51
CA LYS A 120 11.77 30.43 5.45
C LYS A 120 11.76 29.69 4.12
N ARG A 121 10.61 29.67 3.42
CA ARG A 121 10.40 28.90 2.18
C ARG A 121 9.14 29.37 1.45
N ASN A 122 9.02 29.03 0.18
CA ASN A 122 7.77 29.21 -0.55
C ASN A 122 6.76 28.14 -0.13
N VAL A 123 5.49 28.46 -0.25
CA VAL A 123 4.38 27.54 0.03
C VAL A 123 3.39 27.62 -1.12
N GLU A 124 3.08 26.47 -1.68
CA GLU A 124 1.95 26.32 -2.59
C GLU A 124 0.68 26.16 -1.74
N PHE A 125 -0.18 27.16 -1.80
CA PHE A 125 -1.51 27.12 -1.21
C PHE A 125 -2.53 26.75 -2.28
N LYS A 126 -3.37 25.76 -1.99
CA LYS A 126 -4.47 25.36 -2.86
C LYS A 126 -5.80 25.53 -2.15
N ALA A 127 -6.71 26.26 -2.77
CA ALA A 127 -8.08 26.41 -2.30
C ALA A 127 -9.03 25.80 -3.33
N PHE A 128 -9.85 24.86 -2.86
CA PHE A 128 -10.80 24.12 -3.67
C PHE A 128 -12.21 24.63 -3.39
N TYR A 129 -12.95 25.00 -4.42
CA TYR A 129 -14.28 25.55 -4.30
C TYR A 129 -15.28 24.81 -5.15
N THR A 130 -16.47 24.60 -4.61
CA THR A 130 -17.63 24.10 -5.37
C THR A 130 -18.66 25.21 -5.48
N MET A 131 -19.23 25.36 -6.67
CA MET A 131 -20.38 26.25 -6.88
C MET A 131 -21.66 25.53 -6.49
N ASP A 132 -22.45 26.10 -5.60
CA ASP A 132 -23.78 25.57 -5.29
C ASP A 132 -24.70 25.76 -6.52
N PRO A 133 -25.25 24.67 -7.09
CA PRO A 133 -26.12 24.72 -8.26
C PRO A 133 -27.40 25.55 -8.06
N GLN A 134 -27.83 25.78 -6.82
CA GLN A 134 -29.07 26.51 -6.50
C GLN A 134 -28.83 27.98 -6.21
N SER A 135 -27.76 28.29 -5.48
CA SER A 135 -27.51 29.65 -4.98
C SER A 135 -26.45 30.42 -5.78
N GLN A 136 -25.74 29.75 -6.70
CA GLN A 136 -24.56 30.30 -7.39
C GLN A 136 -23.53 30.90 -6.43
N ASN A 137 -23.51 30.41 -5.18
CA ASN A 137 -22.52 30.79 -4.19
C ASN A 137 -21.32 29.86 -4.29
N LEU A 138 -20.15 30.46 -4.17
CA LEU A 138 -18.88 29.77 -4.20
C LEU A 138 -18.49 29.39 -2.77
N ASN A 139 -18.48 28.10 -2.46
CA ASN A 139 -18.15 27.61 -1.14
C ASN A 139 -16.78 26.92 -1.16
N PRO A 140 -15.85 27.29 -0.26
CA PRO A 140 -14.59 26.57 -0.12
C PRO A 140 -14.88 25.20 0.50
N VAL A 141 -14.35 24.15 -0.10
CA VAL A 141 -14.54 22.76 0.34
C VAL A 141 -13.32 22.28 1.09
N SER A 142 -12.13 22.56 0.58
CA SER A 142 -10.88 22.13 1.20
C SER A 142 -9.76 23.10 0.88
N LEU A 143 -8.76 23.13 1.76
CA LEU A 143 -7.55 23.93 1.59
C LEU A 143 -6.33 23.03 1.78
N THR A 144 -5.20 23.39 1.19
CA THR A 144 -3.95 22.66 1.38
C THR A 144 -2.77 23.61 1.38
N PHE A 145 -1.85 23.39 2.31
CA PHE A 145 -0.58 24.12 2.39
C PHE A 145 0.56 23.14 2.11
N SER A 146 1.26 23.35 0.99
CA SER A 146 2.37 22.51 0.55
C SER A 146 3.67 23.32 0.51
N PRO A 147 4.49 23.28 1.57
CA PRO A 147 5.76 23.98 1.56
C PRO A 147 6.73 23.38 0.55
N GLU A 148 7.42 24.24 -0.19
CA GLU A 148 8.48 23.82 -1.10
C GLU A 148 9.74 23.46 -0.29
N TYR A 149 10.04 22.17 -0.24
CA TYR A 149 11.29 21.66 0.31
C TYR A 149 12.33 21.54 -0.80
N THR A 150 13.59 21.81 -0.46
CA THR A 150 14.67 21.64 -1.42
C THR A 150 14.80 20.16 -1.82
N VAL A 151 15.30 19.92 -3.03
CA VAL A 151 15.54 18.55 -3.52
C VAL A 151 16.41 17.76 -2.54
N GLY A 152 17.40 18.41 -1.90
CA GLY A 152 18.25 17.78 -0.89
C GLY A 152 17.50 17.32 0.36
N GLU A 153 16.60 18.15 0.90
CA GLU A 153 15.76 17.79 2.06
C GLU A 153 14.80 16.65 1.71
N ASN A 154 14.18 16.71 0.53
CA ASN A 154 13.29 15.67 0.05
C ASN A 154 14.02 14.34 -0.17
N MET A 155 15.23 14.38 -0.74
CA MET A 155 16.08 13.20 -0.90
C MET A 155 16.56 12.64 0.44
N ALA A 156 16.88 13.48 1.41
CA ALA A 156 17.27 13.03 2.76
C ALA A 156 16.08 12.35 3.46
N LYS A 157 14.88 12.94 3.41
CA LYS A 157 13.64 12.33 3.93
C LYS A 157 13.33 10.99 3.23
N ALA A 158 13.39 10.96 1.90
CA ALA A 158 13.16 9.75 1.12
C ALA A 158 14.21 8.66 1.39
N GLY A 159 15.48 9.07 1.53
CA GLY A 159 16.58 8.19 1.90
C GLY A 159 16.39 7.60 3.30
N MET A 160 15.91 8.39 4.26
CA MET A 160 15.60 7.90 5.60
C MET A 160 14.50 6.85 5.57
N ASN A 161 13.42 7.06 4.82
CA ASN A 161 12.36 6.07 4.69
C ASN A 161 12.84 4.81 3.95
N THR A 162 13.72 4.95 2.96
CA THR A 162 14.34 3.82 2.27
C THR A 162 15.23 3.03 3.20
N LEU A 163 16.05 3.70 4.01
CA LEU A 163 16.91 3.05 5.00
C LEU A 163 16.09 2.35 6.09
N LEU A 164 15.00 2.98 6.57
CA LEU A 164 14.12 2.40 7.56
C LEU A 164 13.36 1.19 6.98
N GLY A 165 12.77 1.32 5.79
CA GLY A 165 11.99 0.25 5.15
C GLY A 165 12.87 -0.86 4.58
N MET A 166 13.78 -0.53 3.67
CA MET A 166 14.64 -1.51 3.00
C MET A 166 15.73 -2.06 3.93
N GLY A 167 16.29 -1.22 4.81
CA GLY A 167 17.34 -1.62 5.74
C GLY A 167 16.85 -2.55 6.85
N THR A 168 15.64 -2.33 7.40
CA THR A 168 15.07 -3.26 8.39
C THR A 168 14.79 -4.63 7.81
N VAL A 169 14.21 -4.70 6.60
CA VAL A 169 14.01 -5.96 5.89
C VAL A 169 15.35 -6.67 5.66
N PHE A 170 16.39 -5.93 5.24
CA PHE A 170 17.72 -6.49 5.04
C PHE A 170 18.33 -7.06 6.34
N LEU A 171 18.19 -6.35 7.47
CA LEU A 171 18.65 -6.81 8.79
C LEU A 171 17.89 -8.05 9.27
N VAL A 172 16.56 -8.11 9.07
CA VAL A 172 15.75 -9.27 9.44
C VAL A 172 16.16 -10.51 8.63
N LEU A 173 16.42 -10.35 7.33
CA LEU A 173 16.90 -11.46 6.49
C LEU A 173 18.29 -11.95 6.92
N ILE A 174 19.20 -11.06 7.29
CA ILE A 174 20.50 -11.44 7.88
C ILE A 174 20.30 -12.22 9.17
N PHE A 175 19.41 -11.75 10.05
CA PHE A 175 19.13 -12.42 11.31
C PHE A 175 18.56 -13.83 11.12
N ILE A 176 17.59 -14.00 10.21
CA ILE A 176 17.03 -15.32 9.86
C ILE A 176 18.11 -16.24 9.28
N SER A 177 18.97 -15.71 8.40
CA SER A 177 20.10 -16.47 7.84
C SER A 177 21.04 -16.99 8.94
N ILE A 178 21.32 -16.17 9.96
CA ILE A 178 22.13 -16.58 11.11
C ILE A 178 21.41 -17.67 11.93
N LEU A 179 20.10 -17.55 12.20
CA LEU A 179 19.34 -18.56 12.93
C LEU A 179 19.36 -19.93 12.23
N ILE A 180 19.18 -19.95 10.91
CA ILE A 180 19.26 -21.18 10.11
C ILE A 180 20.69 -21.75 10.15
N SER A 181 21.71 -20.89 10.10
CA SER A 181 23.10 -21.31 10.28
C SER A 181 23.35 -21.92 11.66
N CYS A 182 22.76 -21.37 12.73
CA CYS A 182 22.80 -21.92 14.08
C CYS A 182 22.16 -23.31 14.17
N PHE A 183 21.07 -23.59 13.44
CA PHE A 183 20.50 -24.94 13.37
C PHE A 183 21.46 -25.98 12.77
N LYS A 184 22.32 -25.58 11.83
CA LYS A 184 23.39 -26.48 11.34
C LYS A 184 24.33 -26.91 12.47
N PHE A 185 24.64 -26.04 13.42
CA PHE A 185 25.52 -26.38 14.55
C PHE A 185 24.85 -27.31 15.57
N ILE A 186 23.51 -27.30 15.68
CA ILE A 186 22.77 -28.25 16.52
C ILE A 186 22.96 -29.69 16.02
N SER A 187 22.91 -29.93 14.70
CA SER A 187 23.16 -31.27 14.14
C SER A 187 24.57 -31.81 14.42
N VAL A 188 25.57 -30.92 14.46
CA VAL A 188 26.97 -31.28 14.77
C VAL A 188 27.12 -31.55 16.27
N PHE A 189 26.44 -30.76 17.12
CA PHE A 189 26.44 -30.96 18.56
C PHE A 189 25.72 -32.25 18.96
N GLU A 190 24.59 -32.56 18.32
CA GLU A 190 23.85 -33.81 18.53
C GLU A 190 24.66 -35.03 18.10
N ASN A 191 25.31 -35.00 16.92
CA ASN A 191 26.21 -36.09 16.51
C ASN A 191 27.44 -36.23 17.42
N LYS A 192 27.99 -35.13 17.94
CA LYS A 192 29.08 -35.20 18.93
C LYS A 192 28.62 -35.74 20.27
N MET A 193 27.41 -35.41 20.73
CA MET A 193 26.84 -36.00 21.96
C MET A 193 26.47 -37.47 21.79
N LYS A 194 25.94 -37.88 20.62
CA LYS A 194 25.65 -39.29 20.31
C LYS A 194 26.93 -40.12 20.19
N ALA A 195 27.99 -39.57 19.57
CA ALA A 195 29.30 -40.23 19.51
C ALA A 195 29.98 -40.34 20.89
N LYS A 196 29.72 -39.38 21.80
CA LYS A 196 30.24 -39.42 23.18
C LYS A 196 29.42 -40.32 24.12
N ASN A 197 28.20 -40.69 23.74
CA ASN A 197 27.33 -41.64 24.45
C ASN A 197 27.21 -43.02 23.76
N ALA A 198 27.99 -43.27 22.70
CA ALA A 198 28.10 -44.60 22.11
C ALA A 198 28.95 -45.49 23.02
N ALA A 199 28.30 -46.10 24.01
CA ALA A 199 28.84 -47.25 24.71
C ALA A 199 29.00 -48.43 23.71
N PRO A 200 30.01 -49.31 23.88
CA PRO A 200 30.27 -50.38 22.93
C PRO A 200 29.06 -51.30 22.80
N ALA A 201 28.75 -51.72 21.58
CA ALA A 201 27.67 -52.66 21.27
C ALA A 201 27.76 -53.91 22.17
N PRO A 202 26.67 -54.35 22.81
CA PRO A 202 26.64 -55.62 23.51
C PRO A 202 26.77 -56.75 22.48
N ALA A 203 27.60 -57.75 22.81
CA ALA A 203 27.72 -58.98 22.05
C ALA A 203 26.35 -59.66 21.85
N ALA A 204 26.21 -60.31 20.69
CA ALA A 204 24.97 -60.94 20.22
C ALA A 204 24.33 -61.92 21.22
N ALA A 205 23.00 -61.84 21.34
CA ALA A 205 22.13 -62.90 21.82
C ALA A 205 20.81 -62.90 21.02
N PRO A 206 20.13 -64.05 20.86
CA PRO A 206 19.38 -64.39 19.65
C PRO A 206 17.98 -63.79 19.54
N VAL A 207 17.58 -63.68 18.27
CA VAL A 207 16.34 -63.19 17.67
C VAL A 207 15.07 -63.90 18.20
N ALA A 208 14.00 -63.11 18.41
CA ALA A 208 12.62 -63.53 18.19
C ALA A 208 11.84 -62.42 17.47
N ALA A 209 11.16 -62.80 16.40
CA ALA A 209 10.45 -61.96 15.44
C ALA A 209 9.01 -61.60 15.91
N PRO A 210 8.35 -60.58 15.30
CA PRO A 210 7.33 -59.73 15.92
C PRO A 210 5.87 -60.18 15.67
N ALA A 211 4.93 -59.68 16.49
CA ALA A 211 3.50 -59.65 16.17
C ALA A 211 2.99 -58.20 16.18
N ALA A 212 2.22 -57.89 15.14
CA ALA A 212 1.83 -56.57 14.66
C ALA A 212 0.72 -55.89 15.48
N GLU A 213 0.73 -54.56 15.48
CA GLU A 213 -0.32 -53.65 15.96
C GLU A 213 -1.50 -53.57 14.97
N GLU A 214 -2.72 -53.59 15.50
CA GLU A 214 -3.97 -53.22 14.84
C GLU A 214 -4.04 -51.69 14.67
N GLU A 215 -4.27 -51.23 13.44
CA GLU A 215 -4.47 -49.81 13.09
C GLU A 215 -5.85 -49.34 13.58
N GLU A 216 -5.86 -48.24 14.33
CA GLU A 216 -7.00 -47.57 14.96
C GLU A 216 -7.95 -46.96 13.91
N LEU A 217 -9.06 -47.64 13.61
CA LEU A 217 -10.13 -47.17 12.69
C LEU A 217 -11.10 -46.16 13.32
N VAL A 218 -10.79 -45.62 14.50
CA VAL A 218 -11.69 -44.74 15.26
C VAL A 218 -11.79 -43.35 14.61
N ASP A 219 -10.73 -42.89 13.94
CA ASP A 219 -10.63 -41.52 13.41
C ASP A 219 -11.52 -41.27 12.17
N ASP A 220 -11.82 -42.31 11.39
CA ASP A 220 -12.53 -42.15 10.10
C ASP A 220 -14.07 -42.20 10.24
N LEU A 221 -14.63 -42.52 11.41
CA LEU A 221 -16.08 -42.67 11.60
C LEU A 221 -16.83 -41.33 11.49
N GLU A 222 -16.28 -40.25 12.05
CA GLU A 222 -16.86 -38.92 11.93
C GLU A 222 -16.87 -38.45 10.46
N LEU A 223 -15.78 -38.73 9.75
CA LEU A 223 -15.63 -38.38 8.33
C LEU A 223 -16.65 -39.14 7.47
N VAL A 224 -16.83 -40.44 7.74
CA VAL A 224 -17.82 -41.29 7.09
C VAL A 224 -19.25 -40.79 7.34
N ALA A 225 -19.58 -40.36 8.56
CA ALA A 225 -20.90 -39.88 8.92
C ALA A 225 -21.28 -38.59 8.16
N VAL A 226 -20.36 -37.61 8.09
CA VAL A 226 -20.59 -36.35 7.38
C VAL A 226 -20.75 -36.57 5.88
N ILE A 227 -19.91 -37.41 5.28
CA ILE A 227 -19.98 -37.73 3.84
C ILE A 227 -21.31 -38.44 3.52
N THR A 228 -21.73 -39.39 4.35
CA THR A 228 -22.99 -40.11 4.15
C THR A 228 -24.19 -39.18 4.25
N ALA A 229 -24.21 -38.29 5.24
CA ALA A 229 -25.26 -37.28 5.41
C ALA A 229 -25.33 -36.30 4.22
N ALA A 230 -24.17 -35.84 3.72
CA ALA A 230 -24.10 -34.93 2.58
C ALA A 230 -24.61 -35.57 1.27
N ILE A 231 -24.30 -36.85 1.04
CA ILE A 231 -24.76 -37.58 -0.15
C ILE A 231 -26.26 -37.86 -0.06
N ALA A 232 -26.76 -38.29 1.10
CA ALA A 232 -28.18 -38.50 1.32
C ALA A 232 -28.99 -37.21 1.10
N ALA A 233 -28.51 -36.08 1.62
CA ALA A 233 -29.14 -34.77 1.44
C ALA A 233 -29.14 -34.29 -0.02
N SER A 234 -28.03 -34.49 -0.75
CA SER A 234 -27.92 -34.03 -2.15
C SER A 234 -28.70 -34.89 -3.14
N THR A 235 -28.87 -36.18 -2.84
CA THR A 235 -29.57 -37.13 -3.72
C THR A 235 -31.01 -37.41 -3.31
N ASN A 236 -31.47 -36.83 -2.19
CA ASN A 236 -32.77 -37.13 -1.56
C ASN A 236 -32.99 -38.65 -1.40
N SER A 237 -31.93 -39.40 -1.10
CA SER A 237 -31.94 -40.85 -0.96
C SER A 237 -31.65 -41.28 0.48
N SER A 238 -32.16 -42.45 0.87
CA SER A 238 -31.94 -43.00 2.21
C SER A 238 -30.51 -43.51 2.40
N THR A 239 -29.98 -43.34 3.62
CA THR A 239 -28.60 -43.73 4.01
C THR A 239 -28.34 -45.24 3.95
N ASP A 240 -29.37 -46.08 4.00
CA ASP A 240 -29.27 -47.55 3.96
C ASP A 240 -28.67 -48.11 2.66
N SER A 241 -28.65 -47.33 1.58
CA SER A 241 -28.10 -47.76 0.28
C SER A 241 -26.63 -47.36 0.06
N LEU A 242 -26.00 -46.68 1.03
CA LEU A 242 -24.70 -46.06 0.88
C LEU A 242 -23.66 -46.73 1.80
N VAL A 243 -22.52 -47.14 1.22
CA VAL A 243 -21.38 -47.67 1.96
C VAL A 243 -20.17 -46.79 1.71
N VAL A 244 -19.74 -46.04 2.72
CA VAL A 244 -18.57 -45.17 2.67
C VAL A 244 -17.43 -45.85 3.42
N ARG A 245 -16.30 -46.03 2.72
CA ARG A 245 -15.08 -46.63 3.29
C ARG A 245 -13.85 -45.91 2.76
N SER A 246 -12.81 -45.80 3.58
CA SER A 246 -11.51 -45.29 3.15
C SER A 246 -10.87 -46.27 2.15
N ILE A 247 -10.48 -45.77 0.98
CA ILE A 247 -9.74 -46.55 -0.03
C ILE A 247 -8.38 -45.88 -0.23
N LYS A 248 -7.33 -46.50 0.33
CA LYS A 248 -5.94 -46.08 0.06
C LYS A 248 -5.55 -46.56 -1.35
N ARG A 249 -5.09 -45.64 -2.21
CA ARG A 249 -4.57 -46.01 -3.54
C ARG A 249 -3.27 -46.77 -3.37
N ALA A 250 -3.20 -47.99 -3.89
CA ALA A 250 -1.94 -48.73 -3.98
C ALA A 250 -0.94 -47.92 -4.84
N PRO A 251 0.31 -47.73 -4.38
CA PRO A 251 1.31 -47.01 -5.15
C PRO A 251 1.69 -47.85 -6.38
N GLY A 252 1.29 -47.39 -7.58
CA GLY A 252 1.87 -47.88 -8.85
C GLY A 252 0.99 -48.70 -9.81
N ALA A 253 -0.32 -48.46 -9.90
CA ALA A 253 -1.14 -49.11 -10.95
C ALA A 253 -0.95 -48.44 -12.33
N LYS A 254 -0.21 -49.10 -13.24
CA LYS A 254 0.09 -48.71 -14.63
C LYS A 254 -1.10 -48.87 -15.59
N TRP A 255 -2.29 -48.33 -15.29
CA TRP A 255 -3.49 -48.63 -16.09
C TRP A 255 -3.90 -47.56 -17.12
N LYS A 256 -3.02 -46.63 -17.49
CA LYS A 256 -3.24 -45.75 -18.66
C LYS A 256 -2.20 -45.98 -19.75
N ARG A 257 -2.36 -47.09 -20.47
CA ARG A 257 -1.97 -47.25 -21.89
C ARG A 257 -2.96 -48.20 -22.56
N ALA A 258 -4.04 -47.63 -23.11
CA ALA A 258 -4.80 -48.14 -24.25
C ALA A 258 -5.62 -46.97 -24.78
#